data_AF-A0A2A5AF04-F1
#
_entry.id   AF-A0A2A5AF04-F1
#
_cell.length_a   1.000
_cell.length_b   1.000
_cell.length_c   1.000
_cell.angle_alpha   90.00
_cell.angle_beta   90.00
_cell.angle_gamma   90.00
#
_symmetry.space_group_name_H-M   'P 1'
#
loop_
_entity.id
_entity.type
_entity.pdbx_description
1 polymer ?
#
loop_
_entity_poly.entity_id
_entity_poly.type
_entity_poly.pdbx_seq_one_letter_code
_entity_poly.pdbx_strand_id
1 'polypeptide(L)'
;MEADTELEVEFEDIIGELDFDPVKLKEKYRFERDKRVRQEGNDQYIEVTAEFSKYVDDPYVEPGFTREPLFDEVEVIIIGGGFGGLLAGARFREIGIESIRVIEKAGDFGGTWYWNRYPGAMCDVESYCYMPLLEELGYVPKHKYSFAPEILEHSRNIGRHFNLYEQACFQTSVEEMKWDESDQRWIITTDRGDRMKAKYVAM
;
A
#
# COMPACT_ATOMS: atom_id res chain seq x y z
N MET A 1 41.40 -34.82 10.62
CA MET A 1 41.34 -34.92 12.10
C MET A 1 41.82 -33.57 12.58
N GLU A 2 41.04 -32.94 13.47
CA GLU A 2 41.18 -31.56 13.99
C GLU A 2 40.78 -30.45 13.01
N ALA A 3 39.96 -29.48 13.36
CA ALA A 3 38.99 -29.31 14.45
C ALA A 3 38.03 -28.23 13.92
N ASP A 4 36.81 -28.62 13.57
CA ASP A 4 35.73 -27.69 13.21
C ASP A 4 34.94 -27.51 14.51
N THR A 5 35.45 -26.67 15.41
CA THR A 5 34.94 -26.57 16.78
C THR A 5 35.20 -25.16 17.31
N GLU A 6 34.43 -24.19 16.83
CA GLU A 6 34.27 -22.91 17.54
C GLU A 6 33.14 -22.10 16.88
N LEU A 7 31.92 -22.34 17.37
CA LEU A 7 30.82 -21.38 17.61
C LEU A 7 29.48 -22.13 17.80
N GLU A 8 29.47 -23.19 18.61
CA GLU A 8 28.25 -23.56 19.35
C GLU A 8 28.24 -22.69 20.61
N VAL A 9 27.78 -21.45 20.46
CA VAL A 9 27.38 -20.67 21.63
C VAL A 9 26.04 -21.25 22.06
N GLU A 10 26.02 -21.97 23.18
CA GLU A 10 24.79 -22.50 23.75
C GLU A 10 23.82 -21.33 23.98
N PHE A 11 22.57 -21.52 23.60
CA PHE A 11 21.55 -20.46 23.66
C PHE A 11 21.41 -19.89 25.08
N GLU A 12 21.72 -20.71 26.09
CA GLU A 12 21.75 -20.35 27.51
C GLU A 12 22.90 -19.39 27.87
N ASP A 13 24.05 -19.46 27.19
CA ASP A 13 25.18 -18.57 27.42
C ASP A 13 24.90 -17.13 26.94
N ILE A 14 23.99 -16.96 25.98
CA ILE A 14 23.62 -15.65 25.42
C ILE A 14 22.54 -14.94 26.25
N ILE A 15 21.57 -15.70 26.74
CA ILE A 15 20.31 -15.16 27.27
C ILE A 15 20.24 -15.30 28.79
N GLY A 16 21.12 -16.11 29.39
CA GLY A 16 21.12 -16.43 30.80
C GLY A 16 19.98 -17.38 31.20
N GLU A 17 19.86 -17.63 32.51
CA GLU A 17 18.78 -18.44 33.07
C GLU A 17 17.42 -17.74 32.85
N LEU A 18 16.48 -18.45 32.21
CA LEU A 18 15.14 -17.92 31.98
C LEU A 18 14.31 -17.98 33.27
N ASP A 19 13.57 -16.92 33.56
CA ASP A 19 12.61 -16.88 34.67
C ASP A 19 11.28 -17.61 34.37
N PHE A 20 11.19 -18.27 33.21
CA PHE A 20 10.04 -19.06 32.79
C PHE A 20 10.46 -20.37 32.10
N ASP A 21 9.53 -21.33 32.05
CA ASP A 21 9.71 -22.60 31.35
C ASP A 21 9.31 -22.45 29.86
N PRO A 22 10.27 -22.46 28.91
CA PRO A 22 10.00 -22.23 27.50
C PRO A 22 9.16 -23.36 26.87
N VAL A 23 9.24 -24.59 27.41
CA VAL A 23 8.44 -25.72 26.93
C VAL A 23 6.97 -25.50 27.30
N LYS A 24 6.70 -25.11 28.55
CA LYS A 24 5.32 -24.76 28.98
C LYS A 24 4.76 -23.56 28.24
N LEU A 25 5.58 -22.53 27.97
CA LEU A 25 5.13 -21.38 27.17
C LEU A 25 4.72 -21.83 25.76
N LYS A 26 5.52 -22.68 25.11
CA LYS A 26 5.22 -23.24 23.79
C LYS A 26 3.96 -24.13 23.79
N GLU A 27 3.73 -24.88 24.86
CA GLU A 27 2.47 -25.63 25.05
C GLU A 27 1.26 -24.70 25.16
N LYS A 28 1.38 -23.61 25.93
CA LYS A 28 0.33 -22.59 26.02
C LYS A 28 0.04 -21.95 24.66
N TYR A 29 1.06 -21.65 23.86
CA TYR A 29 0.89 -21.14 22.49
C TYR A 29 0.14 -22.12 21.59
N ARG A 30 0.50 -23.42 21.64
CA ARG A 30 -0.21 -24.47 20.89
C ARG A 30 -1.68 -24.57 21.30
N PHE A 31 -1.94 -24.59 22.60
CA PHE A 31 -3.30 -24.63 23.14
C PHE A 31 -4.14 -23.44 22.68
N GLU A 32 -3.60 -22.21 22.72
CA GLU A 32 -4.33 -21.02 22.25
C GLU A 32 -4.52 -20.98 20.73
N ARG A 33 -3.54 -21.44 19.96
CA ARG A 33 -3.68 -21.62 18.50
C ARG A 33 -4.82 -22.58 18.19
N ASP A 34 -4.83 -23.77 18.81
CA ASP A 34 -5.77 -24.86 18.49
C ASP A 34 -7.23 -24.50 18.75
N LYS A 35 -7.51 -23.55 19.66
CA LYS A 35 -8.88 -22.98 19.84
C LYS A 35 -9.40 -22.22 18.61
N ARG A 36 -8.51 -21.71 17.76
CA ARG A 36 -8.82 -20.78 16.66
C ARG A 36 -8.53 -21.36 15.29
N VAL A 37 -7.91 -22.54 15.20
CA VAL A 37 -7.70 -23.22 13.91
C VAL A 37 -9.06 -23.57 13.32
N ARG A 38 -9.33 -23.03 12.13
CA ARG A 38 -10.51 -23.30 11.32
C ARG A 38 -10.10 -24.17 10.13
N GLN A 39 -10.87 -25.21 9.82
CA GLN A 39 -10.55 -26.11 8.69
C GLN A 39 -10.73 -25.40 7.35
N GLU A 40 -11.66 -24.46 7.31
CA GLU A 40 -12.04 -23.65 6.15
C GLU A 40 -10.93 -22.66 5.77
N GLY A 41 -9.95 -22.38 6.65
CA GLY A 41 -8.85 -21.48 6.34
C GLY A 41 -9.37 -20.09 5.92
N ASN A 42 -8.99 -19.62 4.74
CA ASN A 42 -9.45 -18.32 4.22
C ASN A 42 -10.90 -18.33 3.74
N ASP A 43 -11.48 -19.50 3.45
CA ASP A 43 -12.87 -19.64 2.99
C ASP A 43 -13.88 -19.30 4.09
N GLN A 44 -13.41 -19.08 5.33
CA GLN A 44 -14.23 -18.53 6.42
C GLN A 44 -14.63 -17.07 6.19
N TYR A 45 -13.95 -16.36 5.28
CA TYR A 45 -14.25 -14.97 4.93
C TYR A 45 -15.06 -14.91 3.64
N ILE A 46 -16.00 -13.97 3.58
CA ILE A 46 -16.83 -13.73 2.40
C ILE A 46 -16.42 -12.39 1.82
N GLU A 47 -16.19 -12.34 0.51
CA GLU A 47 -15.92 -11.10 -0.18
C GLU A 47 -17.11 -10.14 -0.10
N VAL A 48 -16.81 -8.85 -0.02
CA VAL A 48 -17.80 -7.78 0.10
C VAL A 48 -18.39 -7.46 -1.29
N THR A 49 -19.16 -8.42 -1.82
CA THR A 49 -19.77 -8.37 -3.16
C THR A 49 -21.29 -8.38 -3.09
N ALA A 50 -21.96 -8.21 -4.24
CA ALA A 50 -23.42 -8.20 -4.38
C ALA A 50 -24.12 -7.30 -3.34
N GLU A 51 -24.91 -7.86 -2.42
CA GLU A 51 -25.64 -7.11 -1.40
C GLU A 51 -24.74 -6.32 -0.42
N PHE A 52 -23.46 -6.69 -0.34
CA PHE A 52 -22.48 -6.03 0.51
C PHE A 52 -21.61 -5.02 -0.23
N SER A 53 -21.71 -4.87 -1.56
CA SER A 53 -20.80 -4.03 -2.35
C SER A 53 -20.71 -2.58 -1.85
N LYS A 54 -21.80 -2.04 -1.31
CA LYS A 54 -21.85 -0.69 -0.73
C LYS A 54 -20.83 -0.43 0.38
N TYR A 55 -20.32 -1.46 1.05
CA TYR A 55 -19.33 -1.32 2.13
C TYR A 55 -17.90 -1.05 1.61
N VAL A 56 -17.66 -1.19 0.29
CA VAL A 56 -16.38 -0.85 -0.35
C VAL A 56 -16.48 0.37 -1.26
N ASP A 57 -17.62 1.07 -1.24
CA ASP A 57 -17.78 2.36 -1.90
C ASP A 57 -17.01 3.44 -1.14
N ASP A 58 -16.60 4.49 -1.87
CA ASP A 58 -15.92 5.64 -1.28
C ASP A 58 -16.90 6.55 -0.53
N PRO A 59 -16.83 6.62 0.81
CA PRO A 59 -17.75 7.45 1.58
C PRO A 59 -17.33 8.92 1.63
N TYR A 60 -16.19 9.30 1.04
CA TYR A 60 -15.59 10.63 1.16
C TYR A 60 -15.70 11.49 -0.10
N VAL A 61 -16.35 10.97 -1.13
CA VAL A 61 -16.61 11.65 -2.40
C VAL A 61 -18.09 11.85 -2.61
N GLU A 62 -18.42 12.88 -3.40
CA GLU A 62 -19.77 13.03 -3.89
C GLU A 62 -20.08 11.93 -4.91
N PRO A 63 -21.25 11.29 -4.84
CA PRO A 63 -21.63 10.25 -5.79
C PRO A 63 -21.83 10.83 -7.18
N GLY A 64 -21.67 9.97 -8.20
CA GLY A 64 -21.95 10.33 -9.59
C GLY A 64 -20.78 11.00 -10.33
N PHE A 65 -19.55 10.82 -9.87
CA PHE A 65 -18.37 11.17 -10.65
C PHE A 65 -18.37 10.42 -11.99
N THR A 66 -18.22 11.18 -13.08
CA THR A 66 -18.03 10.64 -14.44
C THR A 66 -16.95 11.41 -15.17
N ARG A 67 -16.30 10.75 -16.13
CA ARG A 67 -15.38 11.35 -17.09
C ARG A 67 -15.42 10.57 -18.40
N GLU A 68 -14.93 11.17 -19.47
CA GLU A 68 -14.74 10.45 -20.73
C GLU A 68 -13.68 9.35 -20.58
N PRO A 69 -13.86 8.20 -21.24
CA PRO A 69 -12.85 7.15 -21.25
C PRO A 69 -11.55 7.59 -21.93
N LEU A 70 -10.42 7.12 -21.41
CA LEU A 70 -9.08 7.42 -21.89
C LEU A 70 -8.52 6.26 -22.73
N PHE A 71 -7.91 6.62 -23.86
CA PHE A 71 -7.34 5.69 -24.85
C PHE A 71 -5.90 6.06 -25.26
N ASP A 72 -5.27 6.95 -24.51
CA ASP A 72 -3.94 7.45 -24.77
C ASP A 72 -2.84 6.53 -24.23
N GLU A 73 -1.59 6.89 -24.52
CA GLU A 73 -0.39 6.17 -24.10
C GLU A 73 0.45 7.06 -23.18
N VAL A 74 0.92 6.48 -22.08
CA VAL A 74 1.91 7.09 -21.19
C VAL A 74 3.14 6.20 -21.04
N GLU A 75 4.23 6.75 -20.52
CA GLU A 75 5.44 5.95 -20.30
C GLU A 75 5.24 4.96 -19.13
N VAL A 76 4.71 5.46 -18.00
CA VAL A 76 4.50 4.65 -16.79
C VAL A 76 3.06 4.81 -16.28
N ILE A 77 2.40 3.70 -16.03
CA ILE A 77 1.18 3.65 -15.20
C ILE A 77 1.54 3.12 -13.81
N ILE A 78 1.12 3.84 -12.78
CA ILE A 78 1.20 3.45 -11.38
C ILE A 78 -0.21 3.08 -10.92
N ILE A 79 -0.39 1.89 -10.36
CA ILE A 79 -1.66 1.46 -9.77
C ILE A 79 -1.59 1.65 -8.26
N GLY A 80 -2.45 2.53 -7.75
CA GLY A 80 -2.49 2.92 -6.35
C GLY A 80 -1.86 4.29 -6.09
N GLY A 81 -2.62 5.13 -5.41
CA GLY A 81 -2.28 6.47 -4.93
C GLY A 81 -1.89 6.51 -3.45
N GLY A 82 -1.52 5.37 -2.87
CA GLY A 82 -0.91 5.30 -1.53
C GLY A 82 0.58 5.62 -1.53
N PHE A 83 1.25 5.46 -0.39
CA PHE A 83 2.69 5.76 -0.27
C PHE A 83 3.57 4.99 -1.26
N GLY A 84 3.25 3.73 -1.59
CA GLY A 84 4.00 2.98 -2.61
C GLY A 84 3.98 3.67 -3.97
N GLY A 85 2.79 4.03 -4.47
CA GLY A 85 2.64 4.72 -5.74
C GLY A 85 3.18 6.16 -5.72
N LEU A 86 2.99 6.88 -4.60
CA LEU A 86 3.56 8.21 -4.42
C LEU A 86 5.10 8.19 -4.41
N LEU A 87 5.73 7.21 -3.75
CA LEU A 87 7.18 7.00 -3.78
C LEU A 87 7.66 6.66 -5.18
N ALA A 88 7.00 5.73 -5.87
CA ALA A 88 7.35 5.39 -7.26
C ALA A 88 7.27 6.63 -8.16
N GLY A 89 6.17 7.38 -8.09
CA GLY A 89 5.98 8.63 -8.84
C GLY A 89 7.06 9.67 -8.53
N ALA A 90 7.37 9.88 -7.25
CA ALA A 90 8.42 10.80 -6.84
C ALA A 90 9.79 10.40 -7.43
N ARG A 91 10.18 9.13 -7.30
CA ARG A 91 11.46 8.64 -7.82
C ARG A 91 11.52 8.65 -9.34
N PHE A 92 10.41 8.40 -10.04
CA PHE A 92 10.35 8.55 -11.50
C PHE A 92 10.52 10.01 -11.93
N ARG A 93 9.89 10.96 -11.23
CA ARG A 93 10.07 12.40 -11.50
C ARG A 93 11.52 12.83 -11.30
N GLU A 94 12.18 12.35 -10.26
CA GLU A 94 13.59 12.68 -9.97
C GLU A 94 14.56 12.23 -11.05
N ILE A 95 14.28 11.10 -11.73
CA ILE A 95 15.09 10.63 -12.87
C ILE A 95 14.62 11.22 -14.21
N GLY A 96 13.68 12.15 -14.21
CA GLY A 96 13.23 12.89 -15.40
C GLY A 96 12.11 12.23 -16.21
N ILE A 97 11.41 11.21 -15.68
CA ILE A 97 10.23 10.66 -16.33
C ILE A 97 9.06 11.61 -16.10
N GLU A 98 8.48 12.14 -17.19
CA GLU A 98 7.38 13.09 -17.11
C GLU A 98 5.99 12.48 -17.38
N SER A 99 5.93 11.44 -18.22
CA SER A 99 4.69 10.79 -18.65
C SER A 99 4.31 9.69 -17.66
N ILE A 100 3.74 10.11 -16.53
CA ILE A 100 3.33 9.23 -15.43
C ILE A 100 1.84 9.40 -15.18
N ARG A 101 1.08 8.30 -15.22
CA ARG A 101 -0.31 8.26 -14.80
C ARG A 101 -0.45 7.45 -13.53
N VAL A 102 -1.18 7.98 -12.54
CA VAL A 102 -1.58 7.22 -11.36
C VAL A 102 -3.04 6.85 -11.49
N ILE A 103 -3.39 5.58 -11.34
CA ILE A 103 -4.79 5.12 -11.29
C ILE A 103 -5.10 4.75 -9.85
N GLU A 104 -6.12 5.38 -9.27
CA GLU A 104 -6.51 5.18 -7.88
C GLU A 104 -8.03 5.09 -7.76
N LYS A 105 -8.50 4.10 -7.00
CA LYS A 105 -9.92 3.89 -6.74
C LYS A 105 -10.49 4.98 -5.82
N ALA A 106 -9.71 5.44 -4.85
CA ALA A 106 -10.05 6.54 -3.96
C ALA A 106 -10.24 7.86 -4.70
N GLY A 107 -10.94 8.80 -4.07
CA GLY A 107 -11.13 10.16 -4.59
C GLY A 107 -9.92 11.10 -4.48
N ASP A 108 -8.83 10.67 -3.86
CA ASP A 108 -7.61 11.47 -3.67
C ASP A 108 -6.43 10.55 -3.31
N PHE A 109 -5.22 11.10 -3.22
CA PHE A 109 -4.05 10.36 -2.72
C PHE A 109 -4.17 10.03 -1.23
N GLY A 110 -3.46 8.96 -0.83
CA GLY A 110 -3.32 8.53 0.55
C GLY A 110 -3.44 7.03 0.76
N GLY A 111 -4.07 6.31 -0.17
CA GLY A 111 -4.29 4.86 -0.06
C GLY A 111 -4.91 4.50 1.28
N THR A 112 -4.23 3.70 2.11
CA THR A 112 -4.67 3.38 3.48
C THR A 112 -5.12 4.62 4.27
N TRP A 113 -4.39 5.74 4.18
CA TRP A 113 -4.69 6.96 4.93
C TRP A 113 -5.80 7.81 4.31
N TYR A 114 -6.14 7.55 3.04
CA TYR A 114 -7.36 8.06 2.44
C TYR A 114 -8.59 7.33 2.99
N TRP A 115 -8.56 5.99 2.98
CA TRP A 115 -9.70 5.15 3.33
C TRP A 115 -9.97 5.09 4.84
N ASN A 116 -8.92 5.06 5.67
CA ASN A 116 -9.06 4.87 7.11
C ASN A 116 -9.10 6.20 7.85
N ARG A 117 -10.30 6.74 8.06
CA ARG A 117 -10.54 7.97 8.84
C ARG A 117 -11.40 7.75 10.09
N TYR A 118 -11.36 6.55 10.65
CA TYR A 118 -12.05 6.25 11.91
C TYR A 118 -11.42 7.05 13.08
N PRO A 119 -12.18 7.40 14.12
CA PRO A 119 -11.67 8.16 15.26
C PRO A 119 -10.49 7.45 15.95
N GLY A 120 -9.37 8.15 16.09
CA GLY A 120 -8.16 7.62 16.72
C GLY A 120 -7.21 6.85 15.80
N ALA A 121 -7.49 6.78 14.49
CA ALA A 121 -6.56 6.19 13.54
C ALA A 121 -5.18 6.89 13.56
N MET A 122 -4.11 6.10 13.68
CA MET A 122 -2.73 6.56 13.78
C MET A 122 -1.78 5.49 13.23
N CYS A 123 -0.55 5.87 12.86
CA CYS A 123 0.51 4.89 12.61
C CYS A 123 1.02 4.29 13.92
N ASP A 124 1.52 3.06 13.84
CA ASP A 124 2.13 2.32 14.96
C ASP A 124 3.67 2.34 14.93
N VAL A 125 4.26 2.68 13.77
CA VAL A 125 5.67 3.00 13.59
C VAL A 125 5.90 4.49 13.82
N GLU A 126 7.05 4.85 14.40
CA GLU A 126 7.44 6.24 14.62
C GLU A 126 7.41 7.05 13.31
N SER A 127 6.78 8.23 13.34
CA SER A 127 6.49 9.04 12.15
C SER A 127 7.73 9.39 11.34
N TYR A 128 8.85 9.66 12.00
CA TYR A 128 10.14 9.96 11.35
C TYR A 128 10.68 8.80 10.53
N CYS A 129 10.28 7.56 10.85
CA CYS A 129 10.67 6.35 10.13
C CYS A 129 9.61 5.91 9.12
N TYR A 130 8.34 6.21 9.40
CA TYR A 130 7.20 5.73 8.61
C TYR A 130 6.80 6.67 7.47
N MET A 131 6.75 7.98 7.72
CA MET A 131 6.31 8.96 6.74
C MET A 131 7.42 9.16 5.69
N PRO A 132 7.16 8.91 4.40
CA PRO A 132 8.20 8.99 3.38
C PRO A 132 8.49 10.44 3.01
N LEU A 133 9.66 10.70 2.41
CA LEU A 133 10.00 11.96 1.75
C LEU A 133 9.98 13.20 2.69
N LEU A 134 10.24 13.02 3.99
CA LEU A 134 10.22 14.11 4.97
C LEU A 134 11.25 15.19 4.65
N GLU A 135 12.45 14.80 4.22
CA GLU A 135 13.53 15.73 3.89
C GLU A 135 13.22 16.50 2.59
N GLU A 136 12.78 15.79 1.54
CA GLU A 136 12.39 16.38 0.25
C GLU A 136 11.28 17.42 0.41
N LEU A 137 10.34 17.20 1.35
CA LEU A 137 9.27 18.13 1.66
C LEU A 137 9.61 19.15 2.77
N GLY A 138 10.76 19.02 3.44
CA GLY A 138 11.10 19.81 4.62
C GLY A 138 10.06 19.69 5.74
N TYR A 139 9.39 18.55 5.85
CA TYR A 139 8.28 18.34 6.79
C TYR A 139 8.75 17.71 8.10
N VAL A 140 8.26 18.25 9.22
CA VAL A 140 8.49 17.70 10.56
C VAL A 140 7.16 17.21 11.12
N PRO A 141 6.98 15.89 11.33
CA PRO A 141 5.78 15.35 11.96
C PRO A 141 5.50 15.98 13.33
N LYS A 142 4.23 16.27 13.62
CA LYS A 142 3.76 16.92 14.85
C LYS A 142 3.81 15.99 16.06
N HIS A 143 3.76 14.69 15.84
CA HIS A 143 3.72 13.65 16.87
C HIS A 143 4.76 12.58 16.59
N LYS A 144 5.24 11.91 17.66
CA LYS A 144 6.08 10.72 17.50
C LYS A 144 5.36 9.60 16.72
N TYR A 145 4.05 9.50 16.87
CA TYR A 145 3.18 8.63 16.09
C TYR A 145 2.03 9.47 15.53
N SER A 146 2.01 9.65 14.22
CA SER A 146 1.12 10.59 13.53
C SER A 146 -0.29 10.03 13.38
N PHE A 147 -1.27 10.91 13.55
CA PHE A 147 -2.68 10.58 13.33
C PHE A 147 -3.00 10.57 11.83
N ALA A 148 -4.00 9.77 11.44
CA ALA A 148 -4.40 9.61 10.03
C ALA A 148 -4.60 10.94 9.26
N PRO A 149 -5.21 12.01 9.82
CA PRO A 149 -5.35 13.27 9.09
C PRO A 149 -4.01 13.93 8.71
N GLU A 150 -2.98 13.79 9.54
CA GLU A 150 -1.65 14.32 9.26
C GLU A 150 -0.98 13.53 8.13
N ILE A 151 -1.10 12.20 8.17
CA ILE A 151 -0.49 11.31 7.18
C ILE A 151 -1.20 11.44 5.82
N LEU A 152 -2.52 11.61 5.82
CA LEU A 152 -3.30 11.91 4.62
C LEU A 152 -2.86 13.24 4.00
N GLU A 153 -2.72 14.30 4.80
CA GLU A 153 -2.26 15.59 4.29
C GLU A 153 -0.83 15.50 3.75
N HIS A 154 0.05 14.74 4.40
CA HIS A 154 1.39 14.47 3.90
C HIS A 154 1.37 13.75 2.55
N SER A 155 0.48 12.78 2.36
CA SER A 155 0.29 12.09 1.07
C SER A 155 -0.08 13.06 -0.04
N ARG A 156 -0.98 14.02 0.24
CA ARG A 156 -1.35 15.09 -0.70
C ARG A 156 -0.17 16.03 -0.97
N ASN A 157 0.60 16.36 0.06
CA ASN A 157 1.78 17.21 -0.11
C ASN A 157 2.80 16.56 -1.03
N ILE A 158 3.02 15.24 -0.93
CA ILE A 158 3.88 14.49 -1.87
C ILE A 158 3.30 14.58 -3.28
N GLY A 159 2.01 14.30 -3.45
CA GLY A 159 1.34 14.38 -4.75
C GLY A 159 1.45 15.75 -5.41
N ARG A 160 1.38 16.84 -4.63
CA ARG A 160 1.58 18.21 -5.11
C ARG A 160 3.06 18.49 -5.43
N HIS A 161 3.98 18.14 -4.52
CA HIS A 161 5.42 18.43 -4.65
C HIS A 161 6.01 17.80 -5.93
N PHE A 162 5.63 16.56 -6.23
CA PHE A 162 6.12 15.83 -7.41
C PHE A 162 5.18 15.92 -8.62
N ASN A 163 4.20 16.84 -8.61
CA ASN A 163 3.24 17.05 -9.69
C ASN A 163 2.59 15.74 -10.19
N LEU A 164 2.10 14.92 -9.26
CA LEU A 164 1.46 13.63 -9.59
C LEU A 164 -0.06 13.77 -9.81
N TYR A 165 -0.65 14.90 -9.40
CA TYR A 165 -2.07 15.17 -9.61
C TYR A 165 -2.47 15.35 -11.07
N GLU A 166 -1.58 15.91 -11.90
CA GLU A 166 -1.90 16.34 -13.28
C GLU A 166 -2.47 15.22 -14.16
N GLN A 167 -1.97 13.99 -14.00
CA GLN A 167 -2.40 12.83 -14.76
C GLN A 167 -3.00 11.74 -13.87
N ALA A 168 -3.40 12.06 -12.64
CA ALA A 168 -4.06 11.11 -11.76
C ALA A 168 -5.50 10.82 -12.23
N CYS A 169 -5.86 9.55 -12.31
CA CYS A 169 -7.20 9.05 -12.51
C CYS A 169 -7.73 8.52 -11.18
N PHE A 170 -8.32 9.41 -10.37
CA PHE A 170 -9.05 9.04 -9.17
C PHE A 170 -10.41 8.42 -9.50
N GLN A 171 -11.07 7.84 -8.50
CA GLN A 171 -12.38 7.19 -8.67
C GLN A 171 -12.38 6.18 -9.82
N THR A 172 -11.26 5.49 -10.04
CA THR A 172 -11.04 4.59 -11.18
C THR A 172 -10.39 3.30 -10.68
N SER A 173 -11.01 2.16 -10.95
CA SER A 173 -10.48 0.83 -10.63
C SER A 173 -9.97 0.15 -11.89
N VAL A 174 -8.76 -0.42 -11.85
CA VAL A 174 -8.25 -1.27 -12.93
C VAL A 174 -9.01 -2.60 -12.91
N GLU A 175 -9.51 -3.04 -14.06
CA GLU A 175 -10.23 -4.30 -14.24
C GLU A 175 -9.35 -5.37 -14.91
N GLU A 176 -8.54 -4.97 -15.89
CA GLU A 176 -7.64 -5.87 -16.61
C GLU A 176 -6.31 -5.18 -16.93
N MET A 177 -5.23 -5.96 -16.93
CA MET A 177 -3.97 -5.58 -17.54
C MET A 177 -3.48 -6.71 -18.43
N LYS A 178 -3.14 -6.37 -19.67
CA LYS A 178 -2.69 -7.34 -20.66
C LYS A 178 -1.46 -6.83 -21.39
N TRP A 179 -0.44 -7.66 -21.50
CA TRP A 179 0.70 -7.38 -22.37
C TRP A 179 0.33 -7.64 -23.83
N ASP A 180 0.56 -6.65 -24.68
CA ASP A 180 0.47 -6.75 -26.14
C ASP A 180 1.89 -6.95 -26.71
N GLU A 181 2.17 -8.18 -27.17
CA GLU A 181 3.47 -8.53 -27.74
C GLU A 181 3.79 -7.77 -29.04
N SER A 182 2.76 -7.35 -29.79
CA SER A 182 2.94 -6.71 -31.09
C SER A 182 3.37 -5.25 -30.95
N ASP A 183 2.77 -4.54 -29.99
CA ASP A 183 3.07 -3.14 -29.69
C ASP A 183 4.12 -2.98 -28.58
N GLN A 184 4.47 -4.08 -27.89
CA GLN A 184 5.30 -4.09 -26.68
C GLN A 184 4.81 -3.07 -25.65
N ARG A 185 3.51 -3.15 -25.35
CA ARG A 185 2.83 -2.28 -24.39
C ARG A 185 1.92 -3.08 -23.47
N TRP A 186 1.79 -2.60 -22.25
CA TRP A 186 0.68 -2.95 -21.40
C TRP A 186 -0.57 -2.22 -21.88
N ILE A 187 -1.68 -2.95 -21.95
CA ILE A 187 -3.03 -2.44 -22.18
C ILE A 187 -3.78 -2.54 -20.85
N ILE A 188 -4.26 -1.41 -20.34
CA ILE A 188 -4.91 -1.29 -19.04
C ILE A 188 -6.37 -0.90 -19.28
N THR A 189 -7.31 -1.72 -18.80
CA THR A 189 -8.74 -1.40 -18.81
C THR A 189 -9.26 -1.09 -17.40
N THR A 190 -10.30 -0.25 -17.32
CA THR A 190 -10.84 0.24 -16.05
C THR A 190 -12.36 0.23 -16.02
N ASP A 191 -12.91 0.37 -14.81
CA ASP A 191 -14.34 0.57 -14.54
C ASP A 191 -14.91 1.91 -15.05
N ARG A 192 -14.11 2.68 -15.80
CA ARG A 192 -14.50 3.90 -16.53
C ARG A 192 -14.49 3.71 -18.04
N GLY A 193 -14.28 2.48 -18.51
CA GLY A 193 -14.24 2.15 -19.94
C GLY A 193 -12.92 2.54 -20.61
N ASP A 194 -11.89 2.85 -19.82
CA ASP A 194 -10.58 3.19 -20.37
C ASP A 194 -9.95 1.98 -21.07
N ARG A 195 -9.07 2.27 -22.02
CA ARG A 195 -8.15 1.29 -22.61
C ARG A 195 -6.83 1.98 -22.92
N MET A 196 -6.11 2.31 -21.86
CA MET A 196 -4.85 3.06 -21.90
C MET A 196 -3.68 2.14 -22.24
N LYS A 197 -2.62 2.71 -22.81
CA LYS A 197 -1.35 1.99 -23.06
C LYS A 197 -0.23 2.49 -22.15
N ALA A 198 0.65 1.60 -21.74
CA ALA A 198 1.87 1.96 -21.01
C ALA A 198 3.08 1.11 -21.41
N LYS A 199 4.27 1.71 -21.37
CA LYS A 199 5.52 0.97 -21.53
C LYS A 199 5.86 0.18 -20.27
N TYR A 200 5.64 0.78 -19.11
CA TYR A 200 5.86 0.16 -17.81
C TYR A 200 4.64 0.30 -16.90
N VAL A 201 4.45 -0.67 -16.02
CA VAL A 201 3.45 -0.65 -14.96
C VAL A 201 4.13 -0.88 -13.62
N ALA A 202 3.79 -0.08 -12.62
CA ALA A 202 4.19 -0.25 -11.23
C ALA A 202 2.95 -0.50 -10.35
N MET A 203 3.02 -1.48 -9.45
CA MET A 203 1.96 -1.89 -8.52
C MET A 203 2.50 -2.07 -7.11
#